data_AF-A0A8D1DK37-F1
#
_entry.id   AF-A0A8D1DK37-F1
#
_cell.length_a   1.000
_cell.length_b   1.000
_cell.length_c   1.000
_cell.angle_alpha   90.00
_cell.angle_beta   90.00
_cell.angle_gamma   90.00
#
_symmetry.space_group_name_H-M   'P 1'
#
loop_
_entity.id
_entity.type
_entity.pdbx_description
1 polymer ?
#
loop_
_entity_poly.entity_id
_entity_poly.type
_entity_poly.pdbx_seq_one_letter_code
_entity_poly.pdbx_strand_id
1 'polypeptide(L)'
;MDQLVLPIKVPSSNRLHNCRMFGLDTQGRDCGDEAAQWFTSFLKTEAYRLVQFEKNLKGRRSKKIFSSVAQDYEVAYPDCSPILVISEASLTDLNTRMEKKVKMENFRPNIEVTGCSAFEEDTWGDLLIGDVEMKKVLACGRCILTTVDPDTGVIDRKEPLETLKRVQGLQIQGRDCGEAAAQWITSFLKTQPYRLVHFEPHMSPRNSHQIEHLFRPTDQVAYSDASPFLILSEASLADLNSRLEKKVKAANFRPNIVISGCGAYAEDSWDEILIGDVELKRVMACYRCVLTTVDPDTGIMSRKEPLETLRSYRLCDPSEEKLYGKSPFFGQYFVLENPGTIQVGDPVYLLGQE
;
A
#
# COMPACT_ATOMS: atom_id res chain seq x y z
N MET A 1 -36.59 12.79 -15.27
CA MET A 1 -37.12 12.45 -13.94
C MET A 1 -37.28 13.75 -13.21
N ASP A 2 -38.41 14.01 -12.58
CA ASP A 2 -38.66 15.31 -11.97
C ASP A 2 -37.78 15.52 -10.74
N GLN A 3 -37.50 16.78 -10.43
CA GLN A 3 -36.67 17.16 -9.29
C GLN A 3 -37.37 16.77 -7.98
N LEU A 4 -36.64 16.07 -7.09
CA LEU A 4 -37.10 15.79 -5.73
C LEU A 4 -36.81 16.98 -4.82
N VAL A 5 -37.80 17.41 -4.02
CA VAL A 5 -37.65 18.50 -3.05
C VAL A 5 -37.97 17.98 -1.65
N LEU A 6 -36.98 17.98 -0.76
CA LEU A 6 -37.11 17.50 0.62
C LEU A 6 -36.85 18.64 1.61
N PRO A 7 -37.47 18.61 2.81
CA PRO A 7 -37.12 19.53 3.88
C PRO A 7 -35.70 19.26 4.40
N ILE A 8 -34.96 20.34 4.73
CA ILE A 8 -33.60 20.24 5.29
C ILE A 8 -33.60 19.47 6.62
N LYS A 9 -34.64 19.69 7.44
CA LYS A 9 -34.81 19.02 8.74
C LYS A 9 -35.64 17.76 8.55
N VAL A 10 -35.01 16.60 8.68
CA VAL A 10 -35.70 15.31 8.68
C VAL A 10 -36.52 15.18 9.98
N PRO A 11 -37.79 14.76 9.92
CA PRO A 11 -38.61 14.58 11.12
C PRO A 11 -37.98 13.56 12.08
N SER A 12 -37.88 13.91 13.36
CA SER A 12 -37.32 13.01 14.39
C SER A 12 -38.16 11.75 14.62
N SER A 13 -39.42 11.76 14.19
CA SER A 13 -40.33 10.61 14.16
C SER A 13 -39.94 9.56 13.11
N ASN A 14 -39.15 9.93 12.10
CA ASN A 14 -38.71 8.97 11.08
C ASN A 14 -37.82 7.89 11.70
N ARG A 15 -37.82 6.71 11.10
CA ARG A 15 -37.10 5.56 11.65
C ARG A 15 -35.58 5.79 11.64
N LEU A 16 -34.89 5.34 12.69
CA LEU A 16 -33.43 5.15 12.63
C LEU A 16 -33.14 3.78 12.04
N HIS A 17 -32.32 3.76 10.99
CA HIS A 17 -31.79 2.53 10.42
C HIS A 17 -30.40 2.25 10.97
N ASN A 18 -30.15 0.98 11.28
CA ASN A 18 -28.80 0.47 11.45
C ASN A 18 -28.22 0.23 10.05
N CYS A 19 -27.11 0.89 9.75
CA CYS A 19 -26.43 0.85 8.47
C CYS A 19 -25.06 0.21 8.63
N ARG A 20 -24.54 -0.38 7.55
CA ARG A 20 -23.19 -0.95 7.53
C ARG A 20 -22.37 -0.27 6.46
N MET A 21 -21.31 0.41 6.87
CA MET A 21 -20.38 1.12 5.99
C MET A 21 -18.98 0.54 6.14
N PHE A 22 -18.46 -0.05 5.07
CA PHE A 22 -17.14 -0.70 5.05
C PHE A 22 -16.95 -1.70 6.20
N GLY A 23 -18.00 -2.50 6.48
CA GLY A 23 -17.99 -3.53 7.53
C GLY A 23 -18.21 -3.01 8.95
N LEU A 24 -18.28 -1.70 9.17
CA LEU A 24 -18.56 -1.09 10.46
C LEU A 24 -20.00 -0.61 10.57
N ASP A 25 -20.61 -0.85 11.72
CA ASP A 25 -21.98 -0.40 11.99
C ASP A 25 -22.01 1.11 12.25
N THR A 26 -23.03 1.75 11.69
CA THR A 26 -23.39 3.16 11.91
C THR A 26 -24.91 3.29 11.86
N GLN A 27 -25.43 4.49 12.02
CA GLN A 27 -26.86 4.75 11.96
C GLN A 27 -27.18 5.92 11.03
N GLY A 28 -28.44 6.00 10.61
CA GLY A 28 -28.96 7.12 9.87
C GLY A 28 -30.47 7.24 10.03
N ARG A 29 -30.95 8.48 10.11
CA ARG A 29 -32.38 8.82 10.14
C ARG A 29 -32.94 8.71 8.74
N ASP A 30 -34.01 7.97 8.59
CA ASP A 30 -34.70 7.79 7.32
C ASP A 30 -35.25 9.11 6.76
N CYS A 31 -34.98 9.41 5.49
CA CYS A 31 -35.42 10.66 4.83
C CYS A 31 -36.83 10.60 4.24
N GLY A 32 -37.58 9.52 4.47
CA GLY A 32 -38.96 9.35 4.02
C GLY A 32 -39.13 8.49 2.76
N ASP A 33 -40.37 8.04 2.54
CA ASP A 33 -40.73 7.15 1.43
C ASP A 33 -40.60 7.82 0.07
N GLU A 34 -40.85 9.12 -0.01
CA GLU A 34 -40.69 9.89 -1.25
C GLU A 34 -39.23 9.86 -1.73
N ALA A 35 -38.28 10.08 -0.82
CA ALA A 35 -36.86 9.99 -1.14
C ALA A 35 -36.47 8.57 -1.56
N ALA A 36 -36.93 7.56 -0.82
CA ALA A 36 -36.69 6.16 -1.14
C ALA A 36 -37.21 5.76 -2.53
N GLN A 37 -38.46 6.14 -2.85
CA GLN A 37 -39.08 5.85 -4.14
C GLN A 37 -38.37 6.56 -5.28
N TRP A 38 -37.96 7.82 -5.09
CA TRP A 38 -37.25 8.57 -6.10
C TRP A 38 -35.92 7.91 -6.47
N PHE A 39 -35.06 7.59 -5.49
CA PHE A 39 -33.77 6.93 -5.75
C PHE A 39 -33.93 5.53 -6.33
N THR A 40 -34.89 4.75 -5.83
CA THR A 40 -35.19 3.40 -6.35
C THR A 40 -35.61 3.46 -7.81
N SER A 41 -36.46 4.43 -8.16
CA SER A 41 -36.95 4.64 -9.53
C SER A 41 -35.84 5.16 -10.45
N PHE A 42 -34.99 6.07 -9.96
CA PHE A 42 -33.85 6.61 -10.70
C PHE A 42 -32.82 5.54 -11.03
N LEU A 43 -32.42 4.76 -10.05
CA LEU A 43 -31.39 3.73 -10.19
C LEU A 43 -31.92 2.44 -10.83
N LYS A 44 -33.25 2.29 -10.96
CA LYS A 44 -33.92 1.08 -11.48
C LYS A 44 -33.42 -0.19 -10.78
N THR A 45 -33.32 -0.11 -9.46
CA THR A 45 -32.73 -1.14 -8.60
C THR A 45 -33.73 -1.63 -7.56
N GLU A 46 -33.30 -2.52 -6.68
CA GLU A 46 -34.06 -2.90 -5.49
C GLU A 46 -34.35 -1.68 -4.59
N ALA A 47 -35.30 -1.84 -3.65
CA ALA A 47 -35.73 -0.74 -2.81
C ALA A 47 -34.59 -0.20 -1.93
N TYR A 48 -34.20 1.06 -2.16
CA TYR A 48 -33.22 1.77 -1.34
C TYR A 48 -33.88 2.80 -0.44
N ARG A 49 -33.20 3.11 0.68
CA ARG A 49 -33.56 4.19 1.60
C ARG A 49 -32.45 5.24 1.61
N LEU A 50 -32.83 6.51 1.55
CA LEU A 50 -31.93 7.60 1.87
C LEU A 50 -31.93 7.82 3.38
N VAL A 51 -30.75 7.92 3.98
CA VAL A 51 -30.60 8.20 5.41
C VAL A 51 -29.68 9.40 5.66
N GLN A 52 -29.96 10.16 6.72
CA GLN A 52 -29.17 11.31 7.16
C GLN A 52 -28.48 11.01 8.49
N PHE A 53 -27.19 11.36 8.61
CA PHE A 53 -26.46 11.28 9.87
C PHE A 53 -26.83 12.46 10.78
N GLU A 54 -27.19 12.18 12.03
CA GLU A 54 -27.50 13.21 13.03
C GLU A 54 -26.30 13.39 13.99
N LYS A 55 -26.04 14.62 14.44
CA LYS A 55 -24.84 14.94 15.26
C LYS A 55 -24.78 14.21 16.61
N ASN A 56 -25.92 13.72 17.11
CA ASN A 56 -26.01 12.93 18.34
C ASN A 56 -25.76 11.43 18.12
N LEU A 57 -25.64 10.98 16.86
CA LEU A 57 -25.26 9.60 16.54
C LEU A 57 -23.75 9.42 16.65
N LYS A 58 -23.31 8.20 16.91
CA LYS A 58 -21.89 7.86 16.98
C LYS A 58 -21.34 7.64 15.57
N GLY A 59 -20.28 8.35 15.22
CA GLY A 59 -19.58 8.15 13.96
C GLY A 59 -18.73 6.88 13.97
N ARG A 60 -18.20 6.52 12.80
CA ARG A 60 -17.19 5.48 12.68
C ARG A 60 -15.84 6.04 13.11
N ARG A 61 -15.19 5.33 14.04
CA ARG A 61 -13.87 5.70 14.61
C ARG A 61 -12.75 5.42 13.63
N SER A 62 -11.87 6.39 13.42
CA SER A 62 -10.74 6.27 12.50
C SER A 62 -9.79 5.13 12.88
N LYS A 63 -9.54 4.89 14.17
CA LYS A 63 -8.71 3.77 14.64
C LYS A 63 -9.26 2.37 14.30
N LYS A 64 -10.58 2.27 14.05
CA LYS A 64 -11.20 1.01 13.58
C LYS A 64 -11.13 0.84 12.07
N ILE A 65 -10.88 1.93 11.34
CA ILE A 65 -10.72 1.94 9.89
C ILE A 65 -9.25 1.71 9.54
N PHE A 66 -8.35 2.46 10.19
CA PHE A 66 -6.90 2.35 10.07
C PHE A 66 -6.26 2.38 11.45
N SER A 67 -5.60 1.29 11.86
CA SER A 67 -5.01 1.18 13.19
C SER A 67 -3.80 2.10 13.44
N SER A 68 -3.19 2.61 12.37
CA SER A 68 -1.95 3.43 12.40
C SER A 68 -2.18 4.93 12.51
N VAL A 69 -3.43 5.42 12.53
CA VAL A 69 -3.69 6.87 12.63
C VAL A 69 -3.39 7.40 14.03
N ALA A 70 -2.62 8.48 14.09
CA ALA A 70 -2.16 9.06 15.36
C ALA A 70 -3.31 9.60 16.22
N GLN A 71 -4.28 10.27 15.60
CA GLN A 71 -5.45 10.83 16.27
C GLN A 71 -6.71 10.01 15.95
N ASP A 72 -7.49 9.69 16.98
CA ASP A 72 -8.76 9.00 16.82
C ASP A 72 -9.88 10.02 16.60
N TYR A 73 -10.42 10.06 15.39
CA TYR A 73 -11.48 10.97 14.96
C TYR A 73 -12.70 10.18 14.49
N GLU A 74 -13.83 10.86 14.30
CA GLU A 74 -15.07 10.24 13.84
C GLU A 74 -15.46 10.74 12.46
N VAL A 75 -15.89 9.81 11.61
CA VAL A 75 -16.48 10.10 10.30
C VAL A 75 -17.88 9.49 10.22
N ALA A 76 -18.80 10.16 9.52
CA ALA A 76 -20.12 9.61 9.24
C ALA A 76 -20.02 8.53 8.14
N TYR A 77 -20.38 8.89 6.91
CA TYR A 77 -20.38 8.01 5.74
C TYR A 77 -19.14 8.08 4.81
N PRO A 78 -18.19 9.04 4.89
CA PRO A 78 -16.96 9.00 4.08
C PRO A 78 -16.13 7.74 4.33
N ASP A 79 -15.45 7.20 3.32
CA ASP A 79 -14.71 5.94 3.41
C ASP A 79 -13.82 5.85 4.67
N CYS A 80 -12.97 6.86 4.88
CA CYS A 80 -11.97 6.82 5.95
C CYS A 80 -11.52 8.18 6.55
N SER A 81 -11.41 9.24 5.74
CA SER A 81 -10.89 10.54 6.17
C SER A 81 -12.01 11.61 6.15
N PRO A 82 -11.99 12.60 7.04
CA PRO A 82 -12.93 13.73 7.00
C PRO A 82 -12.70 14.62 5.78
N ILE A 83 -11.44 14.76 5.37
CA ILE A 83 -11.00 15.65 4.29
C ILE A 83 -10.04 14.90 3.37
N LEU A 84 -10.21 15.11 2.07
CA LEU A 84 -9.29 14.76 1.00
C LEU A 84 -8.82 16.03 0.30
N VAL A 85 -7.50 16.20 0.21
CA VAL A 85 -6.83 17.30 -0.50
C VAL A 85 -6.17 16.73 -1.76
N ILE A 86 -6.31 17.42 -2.89
CA ILE A 86 -5.63 17.10 -4.16
C ILE A 86 -5.17 18.40 -4.81
N SER A 87 -3.99 18.42 -5.41
CA SER A 87 -3.54 19.59 -6.19
C SER A 87 -3.99 19.55 -7.65
N GLU A 88 -4.24 20.71 -8.24
CA GLU A 88 -4.49 20.86 -9.68
C GLU A 88 -3.28 20.37 -10.51
N ALA A 89 -2.07 20.57 -9.98
CA ALA A 89 -0.83 20.08 -10.60
C ALA A 89 -0.80 18.55 -10.71
N SER A 90 -1.23 17.82 -9.67
CA SER A 90 -1.37 16.36 -9.70
C SER A 90 -2.38 15.88 -10.75
N LEU A 91 -3.53 16.54 -10.85
CA LEU A 91 -4.54 16.23 -11.87
C LEU A 91 -4.00 16.52 -13.27
N THR A 92 -3.31 17.65 -13.45
CA THR A 92 -2.70 18.06 -14.70
C THR A 92 -1.65 17.04 -15.15
N ASP A 93 -0.75 16.64 -14.26
CA ASP A 93 0.24 15.59 -14.51
C ASP A 93 -0.43 14.29 -14.97
N LEU A 94 -1.42 13.79 -14.23
CA LEU A 94 -2.16 12.60 -14.62
C LEU A 94 -2.74 12.76 -16.02
N ASN A 95 -3.40 13.89 -16.27
CA ASN A 95 -4.01 14.18 -17.56
C ASN A 95 -2.98 14.24 -18.69
N THR A 96 -1.71 14.61 -18.47
CA THR A 96 -0.69 14.52 -19.53
C THR A 96 -0.45 13.09 -20.02
N ARG A 97 -0.75 12.10 -19.17
CA ARG A 97 -0.53 10.66 -19.41
C ARG A 97 -1.80 9.92 -19.86
N MET A 98 -2.94 10.62 -19.95
CA MET A 98 -4.25 10.04 -20.26
C MET A 98 -4.67 10.31 -21.71
N GLU A 99 -5.23 9.31 -22.40
CA GLU A 99 -5.89 9.49 -23.70
C GLU A 99 -7.20 10.27 -23.54
N LYS A 100 -8.12 9.75 -22.70
CA LYS A 100 -9.33 10.47 -22.26
C LYS A 100 -9.02 11.20 -20.95
N LYS A 101 -9.06 12.53 -21.00
CA LYS A 101 -8.81 13.36 -19.80
C LYS A 101 -9.90 13.12 -18.75
N VAL A 102 -9.48 13.10 -17.49
CA VAL A 102 -10.36 13.00 -16.32
C VAL A 102 -10.45 14.35 -15.62
N LYS A 103 -11.51 14.55 -14.85
CA LYS A 103 -11.75 15.78 -14.10
C LYS A 103 -11.50 15.55 -12.61
N MET A 104 -11.47 16.62 -11.82
CA MET A 104 -11.22 16.51 -10.39
C MET A 104 -12.32 15.73 -9.66
N GLU A 105 -13.55 15.79 -10.18
CA GLU A 105 -14.73 15.09 -9.66
C GLU A 105 -14.58 13.56 -9.72
N ASN A 106 -13.73 13.03 -10.60
CA ASN A 106 -13.38 11.60 -10.60
C ASN A 106 -12.71 11.18 -9.28
N PHE A 107 -12.01 12.10 -8.61
CA PHE A 107 -11.23 11.83 -7.39
C PHE A 107 -11.93 12.27 -6.10
N ARG A 108 -12.99 13.07 -6.23
CA ARG A 108 -13.87 13.49 -5.12
C ARG A 108 -13.13 14.19 -3.96
N PRO A 109 -12.17 15.12 -4.21
CA PRO A 109 -11.56 15.85 -3.11
C PRO A 109 -12.58 16.77 -2.43
N ASN A 110 -12.25 17.16 -1.20
CA ASN A 110 -12.95 18.23 -0.49
C ASN A 110 -12.28 19.59 -0.71
N ILE A 111 -10.96 19.58 -0.88
CA ILE A 111 -10.14 20.77 -1.07
C ILE A 111 -9.25 20.55 -2.30
N GLU A 112 -9.32 21.50 -3.23
CA GLU A 112 -8.46 21.57 -4.41
C GLU A 112 -7.46 22.70 -4.21
N VAL A 113 -6.18 22.44 -4.44
CA VAL A 113 -5.09 23.40 -4.19
C VAL A 113 -4.34 23.69 -5.49
N THR A 114 -3.97 24.95 -5.71
CA THR A 114 -3.18 25.41 -6.86
C THR A 114 -1.85 26.02 -6.40
N GLY A 115 -0.96 26.33 -7.35
CA GLY A 115 0.31 27.00 -7.05
C GLY A 115 1.39 26.12 -6.42
N CYS A 116 1.34 24.80 -6.67
CA CYS A 116 2.34 23.82 -6.21
C CYS A 116 2.75 22.87 -7.34
N SER A 117 3.79 22.07 -7.09
CA SER A 117 4.26 21.04 -8.02
C SER A 117 3.34 19.82 -8.02
N ALA A 118 3.39 19.02 -9.09
CA ALA A 118 2.61 17.78 -9.15
C ALA A 118 2.99 16.86 -7.97
N PHE A 119 1.97 16.39 -7.24
CA PHE A 119 2.07 15.55 -6.05
C PHE A 119 2.78 16.17 -4.85
N GLU A 120 2.95 17.49 -4.82
CA GLU A 120 3.57 18.16 -3.67
C GLU A 120 2.77 17.95 -2.37
N GLU A 121 1.45 17.74 -2.47
CA GLU A 121 0.58 17.37 -1.36
C GLU A 121 0.97 16.05 -0.67
N ASP A 122 1.78 15.22 -1.33
CA ASP A 122 2.34 14.02 -0.74
C ASP A 122 3.41 14.34 0.33
N THR A 123 3.92 15.58 0.39
CA THR A 123 4.97 16.00 1.32
C THR A 123 4.50 16.95 2.41
N TRP A 124 3.30 17.53 2.27
CA TRP A 124 2.75 18.46 3.27
C TRP A 124 2.44 17.71 4.57
N GLY A 125 3.17 18.03 5.64
CA GLY A 125 2.95 17.44 6.97
C GLY A 125 1.78 18.09 7.70
N ASP A 126 1.94 19.38 8.01
CA ASP A 126 0.92 20.22 8.62
C ASP A 126 0.51 21.32 7.61
N LEU A 127 -0.79 21.58 7.51
CA LEU A 127 -1.40 22.55 6.59
C LEU A 127 -2.20 23.57 7.39
N LEU A 128 -1.99 24.85 7.10
CA LEU A 128 -2.80 25.94 7.66
C LEU A 128 -3.54 26.63 6.51
N ILE A 129 -4.87 26.63 6.56
CA ILE A 129 -5.73 27.38 5.63
C ILE A 129 -6.60 28.34 6.45
N GLY A 130 -6.29 29.64 6.37
CA GLY A 130 -6.89 30.63 7.25
C GLY A 130 -6.44 30.39 8.70
N ASP A 131 -7.41 30.12 9.59
CA ASP A 131 -7.22 29.76 10.99
C ASP A 131 -7.38 28.24 11.25
N VAL A 132 -7.55 27.44 10.20
CA VAL A 132 -7.78 25.99 10.29
C VAL A 132 -6.47 25.22 10.08
N GLU A 133 -6.01 24.58 11.14
CA GLU A 133 -4.89 23.62 11.09
C GLU A 133 -5.38 22.22 10.72
N MET A 134 -4.69 21.60 9.78
CA MET A 134 -4.94 20.23 9.34
C MET A 134 -3.63 19.46 9.32
N LYS A 135 -3.68 18.21 9.77
CA LYS A 135 -2.53 17.32 9.76
C LYS A 135 -2.72 16.22 8.74
N LYS A 136 -1.69 15.99 7.91
CA LYS A 136 -1.69 14.87 6.98
C LYS A 136 -1.69 13.56 7.76
N VAL A 137 -2.60 12.66 7.35
CA VAL A 137 -2.74 11.33 7.97
C VAL A 137 -2.11 10.26 7.09
N LEU A 138 -2.55 10.13 5.83
CA LEU A 138 -2.06 9.14 4.85
C LEU A 138 -2.48 9.54 3.44
N ALA A 139 -1.84 8.95 2.42
CA ALA A 139 -2.22 9.12 1.02
C ALA A 139 -3.49 8.32 0.68
N CYS A 140 -4.37 8.88 -0.15
CA CYS A 140 -5.61 8.21 -0.54
C CYS A 140 -5.36 7.12 -1.60
N GLY A 141 -5.51 5.85 -1.21
CA GLY A 141 -5.54 4.73 -2.16
C GLY A 141 -6.75 4.87 -3.10
N ARG A 142 -6.52 4.81 -4.41
CA ARG A 142 -7.58 5.02 -5.42
C ARG A 142 -8.25 3.71 -5.79
N CYS A 143 -9.57 3.75 -5.96
CA CYS A 143 -10.40 2.57 -6.27
C CYS A 143 -11.20 2.78 -7.56
N ILE A 144 -11.97 1.75 -7.95
CA ILE A 144 -12.73 1.71 -9.21
C ILE A 144 -13.71 2.87 -9.38
N LEU A 145 -14.12 3.53 -8.29
CA LEU A 145 -15.00 4.69 -8.35
C LEU A 145 -14.39 5.85 -9.13
N THR A 146 -13.07 5.95 -9.23
CA THR A 146 -12.39 6.95 -10.08
C THR A 146 -12.65 6.76 -11.57
N THR A 147 -13.04 5.54 -11.99
CA THR A 147 -13.33 5.17 -13.38
C THR A 147 -14.77 5.45 -13.80
N VAL A 148 -15.61 5.98 -12.88
CA VAL A 148 -16.97 6.40 -13.19
C VAL A 148 -16.89 7.80 -13.82
N ASP A 149 -17.38 7.92 -15.04
CA ASP A 149 -17.49 9.21 -15.71
C ASP A 149 -18.58 10.04 -15.00
N PRO A 150 -18.25 11.21 -14.43
CA PRO A 150 -19.17 11.97 -13.59
C PRO A 150 -20.33 12.59 -14.36
N ASP A 151 -20.20 12.78 -15.68
CA ASP A 151 -21.26 13.37 -16.51
C ASP A 151 -22.27 12.29 -16.96
N THR A 152 -21.81 11.05 -17.15
CA THR A 152 -22.63 9.98 -17.75
C THR A 152 -22.99 8.86 -16.77
N GLY A 153 -22.28 8.72 -15.65
CA GLY A 153 -22.43 7.60 -14.71
C GLY A 153 -21.92 6.25 -15.25
N VAL A 154 -21.29 6.22 -16.42
CA VAL A 154 -20.75 5.00 -17.02
C VAL A 154 -19.40 4.65 -16.40
N ILE A 155 -19.21 3.36 -16.11
CA ILE A 155 -17.97 2.83 -15.51
C ILE A 155 -17.06 2.29 -16.60
N ASP A 156 -15.88 2.90 -16.79
CA ASP A 156 -14.85 2.44 -17.75
C ASP A 156 -14.15 1.15 -17.26
N ARG A 157 -14.01 1.01 -15.93
CA ARG A 157 -13.38 -0.10 -15.20
C ARG A 157 -11.86 -0.23 -15.37
N LYS A 158 -11.20 0.60 -16.20
CA LYS A 158 -9.74 0.60 -16.36
C LYS A 158 -9.12 1.95 -16.04
N GLU A 159 -9.52 3.01 -16.75
CA GLU A 159 -8.94 4.34 -16.60
C GLU A 159 -9.76 5.21 -15.64
N PRO A 160 -9.12 6.07 -14.81
CA PRO A 160 -7.69 6.39 -14.76
C PRO A 160 -6.84 5.47 -13.88
N LEU A 161 -7.41 4.37 -13.36
CA LEU A 161 -6.71 3.54 -12.37
C LEU A 161 -5.45 2.88 -12.91
N GLU A 162 -5.47 2.36 -14.14
CA GLU A 162 -4.30 1.76 -14.77
C GLU A 162 -3.15 2.76 -14.88
N THR A 163 -3.43 3.97 -15.35
CA THR A 163 -2.44 5.07 -15.45
C THR A 163 -1.96 5.57 -14.07
N LEU A 164 -2.76 5.39 -13.03
CA LEU A 164 -2.43 5.78 -11.65
C LEU A 164 -1.59 4.76 -10.89
N LYS A 165 -1.40 3.53 -11.40
CA LYS A 165 -0.64 2.50 -10.68
C LYS A 165 0.80 2.98 -10.38
N ARG A 166 1.22 2.80 -9.12
CA ARG A 166 2.55 3.14 -8.58
C ARG A 166 3.15 1.91 -7.90
N VAL A 167 4.47 1.82 -7.82
CA VAL A 167 5.16 0.76 -7.05
C VAL A 167 5.41 1.30 -5.64
N GLN A 168 4.72 0.72 -4.65
CA GLN A 168 4.71 1.19 -3.26
C GLN A 168 4.47 2.71 -3.10
N GLY A 169 3.56 3.27 -3.90
CA GLY A 169 3.21 4.69 -3.82
C GLY A 169 4.21 5.65 -4.49
N LEU A 170 5.37 5.16 -4.96
CA LEU A 170 6.34 5.93 -5.73
C LEU A 170 6.19 5.68 -7.24
N GLN A 171 6.36 6.73 -8.03
CA GLN A 171 6.41 6.60 -9.48
C GLN A 171 7.73 5.96 -9.89
N ILE A 172 7.65 5.04 -10.87
CA ILE A 172 8.80 4.48 -11.56
C ILE A 172 8.38 4.13 -12.99
N GLN A 173 9.27 4.39 -13.94
CA GLN A 173 9.03 4.07 -15.36
C GLN A 173 9.37 2.61 -15.65
N GLY A 174 8.77 2.07 -16.72
CA GLY A 174 9.13 0.77 -17.26
C GLY A 174 8.84 0.69 -18.75
N ARG A 175 9.77 0.09 -19.50
CA ARG A 175 9.60 -0.22 -20.93
C ARG A 175 8.67 -1.41 -21.08
N ASP A 176 7.60 -1.25 -21.85
CA ASP A 176 6.69 -2.34 -22.14
C ASP A 176 7.36 -3.48 -22.94
N CYS A 177 7.19 -4.73 -22.49
CA CYS A 177 7.80 -5.92 -23.10
C CYS A 177 6.99 -6.52 -24.27
N GLY A 178 5.96 -5.83 -24.74
CA GLY A 178 5.17 -6.20 -25.91
C GLY A 178 3.93 -7.04 -25.61
N GLU A 179 3.09 -7.18 -26.64
CA GLU A 179 1.78 -7.82 -26.55
C GLU A 179 1.85 -9.31 -26.23
N ALA A 180 2.85 -10.02 -26.77
CA ALA A 180 3.02 -11.44 -26.52
C ALA A 180 3.24 -11.73 -25.02
N ALA A 181 4.07 -10.92 -24.34
CA ALA A 181 4.29 -11.05 -22.90
C ALA A 181 3.02 -10.72 -22.10
N ALA A 182 2.32 -9.65 -22.46
CA ALA A 182 1.08 -9.23 -21.82
C ALA A 182 -0.02 -10.30 -21.92
N GLN A 183 -0.24 -10.84 -23.12
CA GLN A 183 -1.23 -11.88 -23.37
C GLN A 183 -0.90 -13.17 -22.62
N TRP A 184 0.37 -13.57 -22.60
CA TRP A 184 0.80 -14.76 -21.89
C TRP A 184 0.52 -14.66 -20.38
N ILE A 185 0.94 -13.57 -19.73
CA ILE A 185 0.73 -13.36 -18.29
C ILE A 185 -0.76 -13.29 -17.96
N THR A 186 -1.52 -12.51 -18.74
CA THR A 186 -2.96 -12.34 -18.54
C THR A 186 -3.70 -13.67 -18.65
N SER A 187 -3.35 -14.48 -19.66
CA SER A 187 -3.96 -15.79 -19.89
C SER A 187 -3.60 -16.80 -18.80
N PHE A 188 -2.33 -16.82 -18.39
CA PHE A 188 -1.85 -17.73 -17.33
C PHE A 188 -2.54 -17.44 -15.99
N LEU A 189 -2.61 -16.15 -15.59
CA LEU A 189 -3.20 -15.74 -14.32
C LEU A 189 -4.74 -15.73 -14.34
N LYS A 190 -5.37 -15.73 -15.54
CA LYS A 190 -6.82 -15.59 -15.74
C LYS A 190 -7.39 -14.34 -15.05
N THR A 191 -6.70 -13.22 -15.23
CA THR A 191 -7.01 -11.93 -14.58
C THR A 191 -7.48 -10.89 -15.60
N GLN A 192 -7.67 -9.66 -15.11
CA GLN A 192 -7.67 -8.47 -15.97
C GLN A 192 -6.33 -8.36 -16.74
N PRO A 193 -6.30 -7.62 -17.86
CA PRO A 193 -5.09 -7.44 -18.66
C PRO A 193 -3.92 -6.89 -17.83
N TYR A 194 -2.78 -7.57 -17.89
CA TYR A 194 -1.53 -7.11 -17.32
C TYR A 194 -0.48 -6.88 -18.41
N ARG A 195 0.41 -5.92 -18.14
CA ARG A 195 1.61 -5.67 -18.95
C ARG A 195 2.84 -6.09 -18.16
N LEU A 196 3.81 -6.68 -18.86
CA LEU A 196 5.15 -6.86 -18.33
C LEU A 196 5.97 -5.63 -18.74
N VAL A 197 6.67 -5.04 -17.78
CA VAL A 197 7.57 -3.91 -18.03
C VAL A 197 8.98 -4.21 -17.53
N HIS A 198 9.98 -3.65 -18.20
CA HIS A 198 11.39 -3.78 -17.88
C HIS A 198 11.99 -2.41 -17.56
N PHE A 199 12.81 -2.33 -16.51
CA PHE A 199 13.51 -1.09 -16.14
C PHE A 199 14.76 -0.92 -17.01
N GLU A 200 14.94 0.26 -17.60
CA GLU A 200 16.13 0.57 -18.40
C GLU A 200 17.07 1.49 -17.62
N PRO A 201 18.41 1.33 -17.67
CA PRO A 201 19.34 2.10 -16.82
C PRO A 201 19.32 3.63 -16.98
N HIS A 202 18.71 4.15 -18.05
CA HIS A 202 18.52 5.59 -18.24
C HIS A 202 17.25 6.14 -17.58
N MET A 203 16.36 5.26 -17.09
CA MET A 203 15.16 5.65 -16.35
C MET A 203 15.54 6.01 -14.92
N SER A 204 14.72 6.85 -14.27
CA SER A 204 14.92 7.19 -12.87
C SER A 204 14.54 6.01 -11.96
N PRO A 205 15.47 5.45 -11.17
CA PRO A 205 15.16 4.41 -10.20
C PRO A 205 14.40 4.99 -9.00
N ARG A 206 13.80 4.11 -8.20
CA ARG A 206 13.25 4.49 -6.89
C ARG A 206 14.38 4.69 -5.89
N ASN A 207 14.18 5.62 -4.97
CA ASN A 207 15.11 5.90 -3.89
C ASN A 207 14.69 5.13 -2.63
N SER A 208 15.57 4.27 -2.12
CA SER A 208 15.29 3.47 -0.92
C SER A 208 15.06 4.32 0.33
N HIS A 209 15.71 5.48 0.44
CA HIS A 209 15.54 6.43 1.55
C HIS A 209 14.12 7.00 1.65
N GLN A 210 13.40 7.13 0.52
CA GLN A 210 12.01 7.59 0.50
C GLN A 210 11.02 6.52 1.00
N ILE A 211 11.46 5.27 1.05
CA ILE A 211 10.67 4.12 1.50
C ILE A 211 10.96 3.90 2.98
N GLU A 212 12.24 3.81 3.33
CA GLU A 212 12.73 3.63 4.69
C GLU A 212 13.92 4.59 4.93
N HIS A 213 13.77 5.49 5.89
CA HIS A 213 14.72 6.58 6.15
C HIS A 213 16.14 6.14 6.58
N LEU A 214 16.33 4.86 6.94
CA LEU A 214 17.63 4.30 7.29
C LEU A 214 18.57 4.10 6.10
N PHE A 215 18.02 3.98 4.89
CA PHE A 215 18.84 3.91 3.67
C PHE A 215 19.47 5.27 3.37
N ARG A 216 20.58 5.29 2.62
CA ARG A 216 21.22 6.52 2.18
C ARG A 216 20.40 7.15 1.05
N PRO A 217 20.42 8.49 0.90
CA PRO A 217 19.77 9.16 -0.24
C PRO A 217 20.25 8.71 -1.62
N THR A 218 21.40 8.04 -1.70
CA THR A 218 21.99 7.48 -2.93
C THR A 218 21.60 6.03 -3.20
N ASP A 219 20.96 5.35 -2.24
CA ASP A 219 20.57 3.95 -2.42
C ASP A 219 19.35 3.85 -3.34
N GLN A 220 19.49 3.04 -4.40
CA GLN A 220 18.53 2.98 -5.49
C GLN A 220 18.06 1.54 -5.74
N VAL A 221 16.79 1.41 -6.07
CA VAL A 221 16.17 0.15 -6.50
C VAL A 221 15.27 0.39 -7.71
N ALA A 222 15.11 -0.64 -8.55
CA ALA A 222 14.09 -0.62 -9.59
C ALA A 222 12.72 -0.99 -8.98
N TYR A 223 12.29 -2.25 -9.14
CA TYR A 223 10.99 -2.73 -8.67
C TYR A 223 11.05 -3.51 -7.34
N SER A 224 12.22 -3.64 -6.72
CA SER A 224 12.36 -4.25 -5.39
C SER A 224 11.56 -3.47 -4.36
N ASP A 225 11.18 -4.13 -3.27
CA ASP A 225 10.37 -3.51 -2.22
C ASP A 225 11.08 -2.29 -1.63
N ALA A 226 12.18 -2.50 -0.89
CA ALA A 226 12.93 -1.40 -0.24
C ALA A 226 14.45 -1.47 -0.45
N SER A 227 15.04 -2.67 -0.41
CA SER A 227 16.50 -2.86 -0.42
C SER A 227 17.04 -3.39 -1.76
N PRO A 228 18.27 -3.03 -2.18
CA PRO A 228 18.97 -3.67 -3.27
C PRO A 228 19.24 -5.17 -3.01
N PHE A 229 19.61 -5.53 -1.78
CA PHE A 229 19.92 -6.91 -1.40
C PHE A 229 19.20 -7.35 -0.12
N LEU A 230 18.75 -8.60 -0.11
CA LEU A 230 18.29 -9.33 1.06
C LEU A 230 19.22 -10.53 1.28
N ILE A 231 19.77 -10.62 2.49
CA ILE A 231 20.62 -11.73 2.95
C ILE A 231 19.86 -12.56 3.99
N LEU A 232 20.03 -13.89 3.93
CA LEU A 232 19.46 -14.82 4.90
C LEU A 232 20.45 -15.96 5.17
N SER A 233 20.59 -16.44 6.40
CA SER A 233 21.41 -17.63 6.67
C SER A 233 20.63 -18.94 6.54
N GLU A 234 21.31 -20.01 6.13
CA GLU A 234 20.76 -21.37 6.14
C GLU A 234 20.40 -21.80 7.57
N ALA A 235 21.17 -21.34 8.57
CA ALA A 235 20.94 -21.64 9.98
C ALA A 235 19.65 -21.00 10.50
N SER A 236 19.35 -19.75 10.12
CA SER A 236 18.05 -19.10 10.39
C SER A 236 16.89 -19.88 9.76
N LEU A 237 17.06 -20.33 8.51
CA LEU A 237 16.05 -21.15 7.83
C LEU A 237 15.85 -22.52 8.50
N ALA A 238 16.93 -23.16 8.94
CA ALA A 238 16.87 -24.41 9.67
C ALA A 238 16.17 -24.25 11.03
N ASP A 239 16.47 -23.18 11.78
CA ASP A 239 15.81 -22.90 13.06
C ASP A 239 14.31 -22.65 12.86
N LEU A 240 13.90 -21.82 11.90
CA LEU A 240 12.48 -21.63 11.59
C LEU A 240 11.82 -22.96 11.20
N ASN A 241 12.47 -23.74 10.33
CA ASN A 241 11.97 -25.04 9.92
C ASN A 241 11.83 -26.01 11.08
N SER A 242 12.67 -25.95 12.11
CA SER A 242 12.52 -26.80 13.31
C SER A 242 11.22 -26.53 14.08
N ARG A 243 10.65 -25.33 13.93
CA ARG A 243 9.43 -24.84 14.59
C ARG A 243 8.16 -25.03 13.74
N LEU A 244 8.31 -25.43 12.48
CA LEU A 244 7.19 -25.58 11.53
C LEU A 244 6.81 -27.04 11.31
N GLU A 245 5.51 -27.31 11.20
CA GLU A 245 5.01 -28.61 10.73
C GLU A 245 5.32 -28.79 9.24
N LYS A 246 4.85 -27.85 8.39
CA LYS A 246 5.21 -27.81 6.97
C LYS A 246 6.46 -26.96 6.77
N LYS A 247 7.54 -27.60 6.35
CA LYS A 247 8.82 -26.94 6.09
C LYS A 247 8.73 -25.97 4.90
N VAL A 248 9.48 -24.88 4.98
CA VAL A 248 9.59 -23.82 3.96
C VAL A 248 11.01 -23.77 3.40
N LYS A 249 11.15 -23.21 2.20
CA LYS A 249 12.43 -23.04 1.49
C LYS A 249 12.87 -21.58 1.58
N ALA A 250 14.15 -21.30 1.29
CA ALA A 250 14.63 -19.92 1.14
C ALA A 250 13.79 -19.11 0.13
N ALA A 251 13.27 -19.77 -0.92
CA ALA A 251 12.40 -19.19 -1.94
C ALA A 251 11.11 -18.55 -1.37
N ASN A 252 10.59 -19.03 -0.23
CA ASN A 252 9.46 -18.37 0.46
C ASN A 252 9.83 -16.94 0.91
N PHE A 253 11.10 -16.70 1.21
CA PHE A 253 11.60 -15.44 1.74
C PHE A 253 12.30 -14.54 0.70
N ARG A 254 12.58 -15.08 -0.49
CA ARG A 254 13.16 -14.38 -1.64
C ARG A 254 14.49 -13.64 -1.34
N PRO A 255 15.46 -14.24 -0.60
CA PRO A 255 16.78 -13.64 -0.44
C PRO A 255 17.53 -13.65 -1.77
N ASN A 256 18.45 -12.70 -1.93
CA ASN A 256 19.40 -12.67 -3.03
C ASN A 256 20.62 -13.54 -2.72
N ILE A 257 21.09 -13.51 -1.47
CA ILE A 257 22.26 -14.23 -0.99
C ILE A 257 21.86 -15.10 0.20
N VAL A 258 22.22 -16.38 0.16
CA VAL A 258 22.04 -17.33 1.25
C VAL A 258 23.40 -17.74 1.78
N ILE A 259 23.64 -17.55 3.08
CA ILE A 259 24.95 -17.83 3.70
C ILE A 259 24.86 -19.06 4.61
N SER A 260 25.80 -19.99 4.46
CA SER A 260 25.96 -21.17 5.29
C SER A 260 27.12 -21.01 6.29
N GLY A 261 27.35 -21.99 7.16
CA GLY A 261 28.52 -22.00 8.06
C GLY A 261 28.49 -21.02 9.23
N CYS A 262 27.31 -20.53 9.64
CA CYS A 262 27.12 -19.63 10.76
C CYS A 262 26.02 -20.12 11.73
N GLY A 263 25.89 -19.45 12.89
CA GLY A 263 24.81 -19.70 13.84
C GLY A 263 23.47 -19.17 13.35
N ALA A 264 22.37 -19.68 13.88
CA ALA A 264 21.04 -19.16 13.56
C ALA A 264 20.95 -17.68 13.91
N TYR A 265 20.45 -16.87 12.98
CA TYR A 265 20.33 -15.42 13.09
C TYR A 265 21.64 -14.65 13.21
N ALA A 266 22.78 -15.26 12.90
CA ALA A 266 24.07 -14.57 12.92
C ALA A 266 24.07 -13.32 12.02
N GLU A 267 23.32 -13.37 10.92
CA GLU A 267 23.17 -12.24 10.00
C GLU A 267 22.64 -10.96 10.65
N ASP A 268 21.89 -11.08 11.76
CA ASP A 268 21.37 -9.92 12.50
C ASP A 268 22.49 -9.02 13.05
N SER A 269 23.69 -9.59 13.26
CA SER A 269 24.86 -8.92 13.85
C SER A 269 25.93 -8.50 12.85
N TRP A 270 25.75 -8.80 11.56
CA TRP A 270 26.76 -8.52 10.54
C TRP A 270 26.59 -7.11 10.01
N ASP A 271 27.31 -6.15 10.57
CA ASP A 271 27.19 -4.74 10.14
C ASP A 271 27.83 -4.49 8.77
N GLU A 272 29.02 -5.04 8.53
CA GLU A 272 29.74 -4.94 7.26
C GLU A 272 30.35 -6.29 6.92
N ILE A 273 30.16 -6.73 5.67
CA ILE A 273 30.67 -8.01 5.18
C ILE A 273 31.42 -7.83 3.86
N LEU A 274 32.45 -8.66 3.68
CA LEU A 274 33.21 -8.80 2.45
C LEU A 274 32.98 -10.20 1.87
N ILE A 275 32.62 -10.27 0.58
CA ILE A 275 32.46 -11.50 -0.18
C ILE A 275 33.21 -11.32 -1.50
N GLY A 276 34.33 -12.04 -1.68
CA GLY A 276 35.26 -11.73 -2.77
C GLY A 276 35.79 -10.31 -2.65
N ASP A 277 35.56 -9.47 -3.66
CA ASP A 277 35.86 -8.03 -3.65
C ASP A 277 34.64 -7.16 -3.29
N VAL A 278 33.47 -7.77 -3.02
CA VAL A 278 32.23 -7.03 -2.79
C VAL A 278 32.06 -6.72 -1.31
N GLU A 279 31.92 -5.44 -0.99
CA GLU A 279 31.60 -4.97 0.36
C GLU A 279 30.12 -4.62 0.45
N LEU A 280 29.45 -5.18 1.45
CA LEU A 280 28.03 -4.93 1.73
C LEU A 280 27.86 -4.42 3.15
N LYS A 281 27.00 -3.41 3.31
CA LYS A 281 26.66 -2.83 4.61
C LYS A 281 25.22 -3.12 4.98
N ARG A 282 24.99 -3.60 6.19
CA ARG A 282 23.66 -3.86 6.75
C ARG A 282 22.95 -2.54 7.04
N VAL A 283 21.67 -2.48 6.69
CA VAL A 283 20.81 -1.31 6.95
C VAL A 283 19.82 -1.60 8.06
N MET A 284 19.00 -2.64 7.89
CA MET A 284 17.93 -2.99 8.82
C MET A 284 17.44 -4.43 8.59
N ALA A 285 16.67 -4.94 9.54
CA ALA A 285 16.06 -6.25 9.42
C ALA A 285 14.92 -6.25 8.38
N CYS A 286 14.75 -7.35 7.65
CA CYS A 286 13.64 -7.50 6.71
C CYS A 286 12.38 -7.95 7.45
N TYR A 287 11.42 -7.03 7.60
CA TYR A 287 10.09 -7.36 8.10
C TYR A 287 9.32 -8.21 7.10
N ARG A 288 8.62 -9.24 7.61
CA ARG A 288 7.97 -10.24 6.78
C ARG A 288 6.49 -9.96 6.61
N CYS A 289 6.01 -10.07 5.37
CA CYS A 289 4.61 -9.91 4.99
C CYS A 289 3.98 -11.25 4.59
N VAL A 290 2.70 -11.21 4.23
CA VAL A 290 1.93 -12.40 3.82
C VAL A 290 2.51 -13.14 2.60
N LEU A 291 3.35 -12.50 1.78
CA LEU A 291 3.94 -13.16 0.61
C LEU A 291 4.86 -14.34 0.96
N THR A 292 5.28 -14.47 2.22
CA THR A 292 6.02 -15.65 2.70
C THR A 292 5.14 -16.90 2.79
N THR A 293 3.82 -16.75 2.87
CA THR A 293 2.86 -17.86 2.98
C THR A 293 2.47 -18.45 1.63
N VAL A 294 2.93 -17.86 0.52
CA VAL A 294 2.75 -18.43 -0.82
C VAL A 294 3.72 -19.58 -1.02
N ASP A 295 3.19 -20.76 -1.28
CA ASP A 295 3.96 -21.94 -1.63
C ASP A 295 4.57 -21.75 -3.04
N PRO A 296 5.90 -21.73 -3.19
CA PRO A 296 6.54 -21.42 -4.47
C PRO A 296 6.31 -22.48 -5.56
N ASP A 297 6.03 -23.72 -5.17
CA ASP A 297 5.86 -24.83 -6.12
C ASP A 297 4.41 -24.86 -6.66
N THR A 298 3.44 -24.37 -5.90
CA THR A 298 2.01 -24.42 -6.25
C THR A 298 1.37 -23.06 -6.53
N GLY A 299 1.99 -21.96 -6.09
CA GLY A 299 1.42 -20.60 -6.15
C GLY A 299 0.26 -20.37 -5.17
N ILE A 300 -0.05 -21.33 -4.30
CA ILE A 300 -1.18 -21.24 -3.36
C ILE A 300 -0.74 -20.54 -2.08
N MET A 301 -1.46 -19.48 -1.70
CA MET A 301 -1.26 -18.77 -0.45
C MET A 301 -1.87 -19.53 0.74
N SER A 302 -1.03 -19.85 1.72
CA SER A 302 -1.48 -20.39 3.02
C SER A 302 -2.15 -19.30 3.85
N ARG A 303 -3.03 -19.70 4.77
CA ARG A 303 -3.77 -18.73 5.61
C ARG A 303 -2.86 -17.96 6.58
N LYS A 304 -1.76 -18.56 7.07
CA LYS A 304 -0.97 -17.97 8.17
C LYS A 304 0.50 -18.38 8.25
N GLU A 305 0.87 -19.63 7.94
CA GLU A 305 2.26 -20.09 8.07
C GLU A 305 3.11 -19.78 6.81
N PRO A 306 4.41 -19.44 6.96
CA PRO A 306 5.22 -19.48 8.19
C PRO A 306 5.16 -18.20 9.06
N LEU A 307 4.28 -17.25 8.71
CA LEU A 307 4.29 -15.92 9.30
C LEU A 307 3.78 -15.89 10.75
N GLU A 308 2.82 -16.73 11.12
CA GLU A 308 2.34 -16.87 12.50
C GLU A 308 3.42 -17.44 13.42
N THR A 309 4.14 -18.48 12.97
CA THR A 309 5.31 -19.00 13.71
C THR A 309 6.37 -17.91 13.88
N LEU A 310 6.74 -17.18 12.84
CA LEU A 310 7.70 -16.07 12.96
C LEU A 310 7.23 -14.99 13.95
N ARG A 311 5.94 -14.63 13.96
CA ARG A 311 5.38 -13.68 14.93
C ARG A 311 5.49 -14.15 16.38
N SER A 312 5.60 -15.45 16.63
CA SER A 312 5.68 -15.97 18.00
C SER A 312 7.04 -15.73 18.66
N TYR A 313 8.13 -15.51 17.88
CA TYR A 313 9.49 -15.42 18.45
C TYR A 313 10.47 -14.47 17.73
N ARG A 314 10.06 -13.84 16.62
CA ARG A 314 10.92 -12.94 15.82
C ARG A 314 10.36 -11.52 15.68
N LEU A 315 9.65 -11.03 16.70
CA LEU A 315 9.26 -9.62 16.77
C LEU A 315 10.42 -8.76 17.25
N CYS A 316 10.38 -7.45 16.96
CA CYS A 316 11.38 -6.51 17.48
C CYS A 316 11.28 -6.36 18.98
N ASP A 317 12.38 -5.86 19.54
CA ASP A 317 12.32 -5.23 20.85
C ASP A 317 11.30 -4.07 20.80
N PRO A 318 10.51 -3.85 21.86
CA PRO A 318 9.57 -2.73 21.94
C PRO A 318 10.19 -1.36 21.63
N SER A 319 11.49 -1.18 21.91
CA SER A 319 12.22 0.06 21.59
C SER A 319 12.33 0.34 20.09
N GLU A 320 12.23 -0.68 19.23
CA GLU A 320 12.32 -0.57 17.78
C GLU A 320 10.94 -0.67 17.08
N GLU A 321 9.83 -0.74 17.83
CA GLU A 321 8.47 -0.88 17.28
C GLU A 321 8.10 0.28 16.35
N LYS A 322 8.71 1.46 16.52
CA LYS A 322 8.50 2.60 15.60
C LYS A 322 8.98 2.31 14.18
N LEU A 323 10.07 1.56 14.03
CA LEU A 323 10.66 1.23 12.74
C LEU A 323 9.96 0.01 12.12
N TYR A 324 9.72 -1.01 12.93
CA TYR A 324 9.33 -2.32 12.43
C TYR A 324 7.86 -2.69 12.63
N GLY A 325 7.15 -1.93 13.48
CA GLY A 325 5.80 -2.25 13.92
C GLY A 325 5.73 -3.64 14.57
N LYS A 326 4.63 -4.35 14.31
CA LYS A 326 4.37 -5.70 14.85
C LYS A 326 4.69 -6.81 13.83
N SER A 327 5.52 -6.50 12.84
CA SER A 327 5.94 -7.46 11.83
C SER A 327 7.14 -8.24 12.36
N PRO A 328 7.21 -9.57 12.14
CA PRO A 328 8.40 -10.32 12.51
C PRO A 328 9.51 -10.12 11.47
N PHE A 329 10.78 -10.29 11.86
CA PHE A 329 11.92 -10.20 10.92
C PHE A 329 12.56 -11.54 10.63
N PHE A 330 12.97 -11.66 9.37
CA PHE A 330 13.68 -12.83 8.89
C PHE A 330 14.53 -12.47 7.67
N GLY A 331 15.85 -12.50 7.85
CA GLY A 331 16.83 -11.94 6.91
C GLY A 331 17.07 -10.44 7.12
N GLN A 332 18.11 -9.94 6.48
CA GLN A 332 18.64 -8.59 6.68
C GLN A 332 18.81 -7.87 5.34
N TYR A 333 18.48 -6.59 5.30
CA TYR A 333 18.69 -5.73 4.14
C TYR A 333 20.11 -5.17 4.13
N PHE A 334 20.77 -5.30 2.98
CA PHE A 334 22.11 -4.81 2.73
C PHE A 334 22.14 -3.88 1.51
N VAL A 335 23.06 -2.92 1.55
CA VAL A 335 23.41 -2.02 0.45
C VAL A 335 24.85 -2.25 0.02
N LEU A 336 25.17 -1.83 -1.20
CA LEU A 336 26.51 -1.96 -1.76
C LEU A 336 27.42 -0.83 -1.25
N GLU A 337 28.61 -1.19 -0.79
CA GLU A 337 29.70 -0.24 -0.51
C GLU A 337 30.77 -0.32 -1.60
N ASN A 338 31.21 -1.53 -1.96
CA ASN A 338 32.17 -1.75 -3.05
C ASN A 338 31.62 -2.72 -4.10
N PRO A 339 31.54 -2.34 -5.39
CA PRO A 339 31.06 -3.22 -6.45
C PRO A 339 32.07 -4.30 -6.81
N GLY A 340 31.58 -5.43 -7.32
CA GLY A 340 32.40 -6.57 -7.73
C GLY A 340 31.55 -7.75 -8.14
N THR A 341 32.15 -8.94 -8.12
CA THR A 341 31.47 -10.21 -8.43
C THR A 341 31.55 -11.13 -7.22
N ILE A 342 30.42 -11.76 -6.89
CA ILE A 342 30.35 -12.84 -5.90
C ILE A 342 29.97 -14.15 -6.58
N GLN A 343 30.41 -15.27 -6.01
CA GLN A 343 30.13 -16.61 -6.50
C GLN A 343 29.73 -17.55 -5.35
N VAL A 344 28.95 -18.58 -5.67
CA VAL A 344 28.64 -19.64 -4.69
C VAL A 344 29.94 -20.32 -4.29
N GLY A 345 30.20 -20.39 -2.98
CA GLY A 345 31.43 -20.93 -2.42
C GLY A 345 32.43 -19.87 -1.97
N ASP A 346 32.21 -18.58 -2.29
CA ASP A 346 33.05 -17.52 -1.77
C ASP A 346 32.94 -17.42 -0.23
N PRO A 347 34.07 -17.27 0.48
CA PRO A 347 34.04 -17.01 1.92
C PRO A 347 33.42 -15.65 2.21
N VAL A 348 32.72 -15.56 3.34
CA VAL A 348 32.14 -14.32 3.87
C VAL A 348 32.98 -13.89 5.06
N TYR A 349 33.56 -12.70 5.00
CA TYR A 349 34.34 -12.12 6.09
C TYR A 349 33.56 -10.99 6.74
N LEU A 350 33.55 -10.94 8.08
CA LEU A 350 33.01 -9.80 8.82
C LEU A 350 34.08 -8.72 8.91
N LEU A 351 33.73 -7.49 8.55
CA LEU A 351 34.62 -6.34 8.66
C LEU A 351 34.40 -5.66 10.02
N GLY A 352 35.48 -5.21 10.66
CA GLY A 352 35.40 -4.33 11.85
C GLY A 352 35.02 -4.99 13.18
N GLN A 353 35.13 -6.31 13.33
CA GLN A 353 35.09 -6.93 14.67
C GLN A 353 36.50 -6.88 15.29
N GLU A 354 36.73 -5.96 16.23
CA GLU A 354 37.84 -6.05 17.20
C GLU A 354 37.55 -7.09 18.29
#